data_AF-A0A0D2R0E1-F1
#
_entry.id   AF-A0A0D2R0E1-F1
#
_cell.length_a   1.000
_cell.length_b   1.000
_cell.length_c   1.000
_cell.angle_alpha   90.00
_cell.angle_beta   90.00
_cell.angle_gamma   90.00
#
_symmetry.space_group_name_H-M   'P 1'
#
loop_
_entity.id
_entity.type
_entity.pdbx_description
1 polymer ?
#
loop_
_entity_poly.entity_id
_entity_poly.type
_entity_poly.pdbx_seq_one_letter_code
_entity_poly.pdbx_strand_id
1 'polypeptide(L)'
;MSGRFPPRGWLKFNVCGVVFEDKAGGGGVLRDENGVARALFSSPSEAKGMGWVTCCPLLIEVGSNVVFKWLSEIESRPGKLYYFFAKIERRSYLSFEKAEHMGNEMTFALAIAGVKRLDMFKAWW
;
A
#
# COMPACT_ATOMS: atom_id res chain seq x y z
N MET A 1 -0.23 7.71 18.34
CA MET A 1 -0.90 6.39 18.48
C MET A 1 0.19 5.39 18.81
N SER A 2 0.11 4.69 19.94
CA SER A 2 1.14 3.76 20.40
C SER A 2 1.13 2.50 19.52
N GLY A 3 2.24 2.24 18.84
CA GLY A 3 2.45 1.07 18.00
C GLY A 3 2.41 -0.20 18.83
N ARG A 4 1.34 -0.98 18.68
CA ARG A 4 1.38 -2.41 18.99
C ARG A 4 1.61 -3.11 17.67
N PHE A 5 2.77 -3.74 17.52
CA PHE A 5 3.01 -4.70 16.46
C PHE A 5 1.82 -5.66 16.36
N PRO A 6 1.39 -6.03 15.16
CA PRO A 6 0.27 -6.95 15.03
C PRO A 6 0.62 -8.30 15.70
N PRO A 7 -0.36 -8.97 16.34
CA PRO A 7 -0.16 -10.27 16.98
C PRO A 7 0.32 -11.33 15.96
N ARG A 8 0.88 -12.46 16.44
CA ARG A 8 1.33 -13.60 15.60
C ARG A 8 0.29 -13.92 14.50
N GLY A 9 0.76 -14.23 13.29
CA GLY A 9 -0.10 -14.48 12.13
C GLY A 9 -0.54 -13.21 11.38
N TRP A 10 0.35 -12.22 11.26
CA TRP A 10 0.11 -10.98 10.53
C TRP A 10 0.77 -10.97 9.15
N LEU A 11 0.27 -10.11 8.27
CA LEU A 11 0.87 -9.87 6.97
C LEU A 11 1.40 -8.43 6.88
N LYS A 12 2.58 -8.27 6.30
CA LYS A 12 3.14 -6.98 5.94
C LYS A 12 2.85 -6.70 4.47
N PHE A 13 2.31 -5.55 4.14
CA PHE A 13 2.14 -5.11 2.77
C PHE A 13 2.91 -3.82 2.53
N ASN A 14 4.10 -3.94 1.94
CA ASN A 14 4.83 -2.80 1.43
C ASN A 14 4.11 -2.30 0.16
N VAL A 15 3.87 -1.00 0.04
CA VAL A 15 3.20 -0.43 -1.14
C VAL A 15 3.89 0.84 -1.64
N CYS A 16 3.96 1.00 -2.95
CA CYS A 16 4.46 2.19 -3.62
C CYS A 16 3.55 2.57 -4.80
N GLY A 17 3.39 3.87 -5.04
CA GLY A 17 2.74 4.41 -6.23
C GLY A 17 3.71 5.30 -6.98
N VAL A 18 3.69 5.23 -8.31
CA VAL A 18 4.48 6.10 -9.19
C VAL A 18 3.56 6.74 -10.22
N VAL A 19 3.84 8.00 -10.51
CA VAL A 19 3.29 8.73 -11.66
C VAL A 19 4.44 9.01 -12.61
N PHE A 20 4.28 8.64 -13.88
CA PHE A 20 5.25 8.91 -14.95
C PHE A 20 4.47 9.40 -16.16
N GLU A 21 4.75 10.64 -16.58
CA GLU A 21 3.99 11.35 -17.61
C GLU A 21 2.49 11.41 -17.27
N ASP A 22 1.63 10.90 -18.14
CA ASP A 22 0.18 10.81 -17.98
C ASP A 22 -0.28 9.47 -17.36
N LYS A 23 0.65 8.60 -17.00
CA LYS A 23 0.38 7.26 -16.46
C LYS A 23 0.70 7.20 -14.99
N ALA A 24 -0.12 6.45 -14.26
CA ALA A 24 0.14 6.10 -12.88
C ALA A 24 0.21 4.58 -12.75
N GLY A 25 0.95 4.10 -11.75
CA GLY A 25 1.08 2.67 -11.45
C GLY A 25 1.31 2.43 -9.98
N GLY A 26 0.88 1.26 -9.51
CA GLY A 26 1.06 0.79 -8.14
C GLY A 26 1.90 -0.49 -8.11
N GLY A 27 2.73 -0.61 -7.08
CA GLY A 27 3.53 -1.79 -6.79
C GLY A 27 3.38 -2.18 -5.32
N GLY A 28 3.38 -3.48 -5.05
CA GLY A 28 3.19 -4.00 -3.70
C GLY A 28 3.95 -5.29 -3.44
N VAL A 29 4.37 -5.52 -2.20
CA VAL A 29 4.97 -6.78 -1.76
C VAL A 29 4.26 -7.20 -0.48
N LEU A 30 3.61 -8.37 -0.51
CA LEU A 30 3.02 -8.98 0.66
C LEU A 30 4.03 -9.95 1.27
N ARG A 31 4.30 -9.81 2.57
CA ARG A 31 5.25 -10.61 3.33
C ARG A 31 4.56 -11.24 4.53
N ASP A 32 5.02 -12.42 4.91
CA ASP A 32 4.63 -13.04 6.18
C ASP A 32 5.41 -12.44 7.37
N GLU A 33 5.12 -12.94 8.57
CA GLU A 33 5.76 -12.51 9.82
C GLU A 33 7.28 -12.75 9.86
N ASN A 34 7.81 -13.63 9.01
CA ASN A 34 9.25 -13.87 8.87
C ASN A 34 9.90 -12.95 7.82
N GLY A 35 9.11 -12.04 7.22
CA GLY A 35 9.56 -11.13 6.17
C GLY A 35 9.67 -11.77 4.77
N VAL A 36 9.28 -13.04 4.62
CA VAL A 36 9.33 -13.76 3.35
C VAL A 36 8.24 -13.23 2.43
N ALA A 37 8.62 -12.84 1.20
CA ALA A 37 7.66 -12.40 0.20
C ALA A 37 6.74 -13.56 -0.20
N ARG A 38 5.43 -13.38 -0.01
CA ARG A 38 4.37 -14.33 -0.35
C ARG A 38 3.69 -13.98 -1.67
N ALA A 39 3.64 -12.69 -2.01
CA ALA A 39 3.09 -12.21 -3.27
C ALA A 39 3.71 -10.86 -3.67
N LEU A 40 3.81 -10.64 -4.99
CA LEU A 40 4.24 -9.39 -5.61
C LEU A 40 3.11 -8.84 -6.47
N PHE A 41 2.89 -7.53 -6.39
CA PHE A 41 1.82 -6.83 -7.09
C PHE A 41 2.44 -5.72 -7.94
N SER A 42 1.94 -5.58 -9.16
CA SER A 42 2.32 -4.52 -10.08
C SER A 42 1.12 -4.25 -10.99
N SER A 43 0.75 -2.98 -11.15
CA SER A 43 -0.35 -2.62 -12.04
C SER A 43 -0.24 -1.19 -12.55
N PRO A 44 -0.78 -0.92 -13.74
CA PRO A 44 -1.21 0.42 -14.09
C PRO A 44 -2.38 0.84 -13.19
N SER A 45 -2.36 2.07 -12.73
CA SER A 45 -3.30 2.61 -11.75
C SER A 45 -4.54 3.15 -12.47
N GLU A 46 -5.58 2.33 -12.58
CA GLU A 46 -6.96 2.83 -12.56
C GLU A 46 -7.40 2.78 -11.09
N ALA A 47 -7.70 3.93 -10.48
CA ALA A 47 -7.99 4.04 -9.05
C ALA A 47 -9.29 3.31 -8.66
N LYS A 48 -9.24 1.98 -8.56
CA LYS A 48 -10.30 1.13 -8.00
C LYS A 48 -9.80 0.62 -6.65
N GLY A 49 -10.54 0.95 -5.59
CA GLY A 49 -10.13 0.69 -4.22
C GLY A 49 -9.96 -0.80 -3.94
N MET A 50 -8.99 -1.15 -3.08
CA MET A 50 -8.69 -2.53 -2.72
C MET A 50 -9.91 -3.26 -2.12
N GLY A 51 -10.37 -4.30 -2.80
CA GLY A 51 -11.44 -5.22 -2.38
C GLY A 51 -10.97 -6.37 -1.47
N TRP A 52 -9.84 -6.20 -0.80
CA TRP A 52 -9.22 -7.28 -0.04
C TRP A 52 -10.06 -7.60 1.19
N VAL A 53 -10.43 -8.88 1.32
CA VAL A 53 -10.95 -9.47 2.55
C VAL A 53 -9.82 -10.31 3.13
N THR A 54 -9.19 -9.80 4.18
CA THR A 54 -8.18 -10.55 4.95
C THR A 54 -8.78 -11.01 6.26
N CYS A 55 -8.52 -12.26 6.64
CA CYS A 55 -8.88 -12.82 7.95
C CYS A 55 -7.82 -12.52 9.03
N CYS A 56 -6.77 -11.77 8.69
CA CYS A 56 -5.66 -11.46 9.59
C CYS A 56 -5.29 -9.97 9.56
N PRO A 57 -4.67 -9.45 10.65
CA PRO A 57 -4.16 -8.08 10.69
C PRO A 57 -3.18 -7.80 9.55
N LEU A 58 -3.35 -6.66 8.89
CA LEU A 58 -2.50 -6.21 7.78
C LEU A 58 -1.77 -4.93 8.18
N LEU A 59 -0.45 -5.01 8.18
CA LEU A 59 0.43 -3.87 8.38
C LEU A 59 0.85 -3.31 7.02
N ILE A 60 0.37 -2.13 6.66
CA ILE A 60 0.72 -1.47 5.40
C ILE A 60 1.91 -0.55 5.63
N GLU A 61 3.03 -0.84 4.96
CA GLU A 61 4.21 0.00 5.00
C GLU A 61 4.18 0.98 3.81
N VAL A 62 4.24 2.28 4.14
CA VAL A 62 4.07 3.39 3.20
C VAL A 62 5.40 4.10 2.99
N GLY A 63 5.89 4.12 1.75
CA GLY A 63 7.13 4.82 1.39
C GLY A 63 7.00 6.34 1.22
N SER A 64 5.78 6.87 1.07
CA SER A 64 5.57 8.30 0.88
C SER A 64 5.32 9.03 2.20
N ASN A 65 6.20 9.98 2.53
CA ASN A 65 6.04 10.85 3.69
C ASN A 65 4.72 11.63 3.67
N VAL A 66 4.32 12.10 2.49
CA VAL A 66 3.07 12.87 2.31
C VAL A 66 1.86 12.01 2.61
N VAL A 67 1.82 10.79 2.06
CA VAL A 67 0.71 9.86 2.30
C VAL A 67 0.68 9.38 3.74
N PHE A 68 1.84 9.10 4.34
CA PHE A 68 1.92 8.74 5.75
C PHE A 68 1.42 9.86 6.67
N LYS A 69 1.70 11.12 6.32
CA LYS A 69 1.15 12.29 7.02
C LYS A 69 -0.38 12.33 6.91
N TRP A 70 -0.94 12.12 5.71
CA TRP A 70 -2.39 12.05 5.52
C TRP A 70 -3.07 10.94 6.34
N LEU A 71 -2.41 9.78 6.45
CA LEU A 71 -2.91 8.66 7.25
C LEU A 71 -2.89 8.98 8.75
N SER A 72 -1.86 9.70 9.20
CA SER A 72 -1.64 10.01 10.63
C SER A 72 -2.38 11.26 11.11
N GLU A 73 -2.61 12.24 10.22
CA GLU A 73 -3.11 13.57 10.55
C GLU A 73 -4.30 13.92 9.64
N ILE A 74 -5.51 13.94 10.22
CA ILE A 74 -6.77 14.19 9.48
C ILE A 74 -6.74 15.55 8.77
N GLU A 75 -6.21 16.59 9.41
CA GLU A 75 -6.15 17.96 8.90
C GLU A 75 -5.29 18.11 7.64
N SER A 76 -4.32 17.21 7.45
CA SER A 76 -3.44 17.23 6.28
C SER A 76 -4.07 16.60 5.03
N ARG A 77 -5.25 15.96 5.16
CA ARG A 77 -5.87 15.16 4.10
C ARG A 77 -6.47 16.04 3.01
N PRO A 78 -6.26 15.68 1.73
CA PRO A 78 -7.00 16.30 0.64
C PRO A 78 -8.50 16.00 0.77
N GLY A 79 -9.36 17.03 0.79
CA GLY A 79 -10.81 16.87 0.94
C GLY A 79 -11.44 15.95 -0.12
N LYS A 80 -10.89 15.94 -1.34
CA LYS A 80 -11.31 15.04 -2.44
C LYS A 80 -11.17 13.55 -2.10
N LEU A 81 -10.36 13.19 -1.11
CA LEU A 81 -10.10 11.81 -0.69
C LEU A 81 -10.86 11.40 0.56
N TYR A 82 -11.78 12.24 1.07
CA TYR A 82 -12.52 11.98 2.31
C TYR A 82 -13.16 10.58 2.36
N TYR A 83 -13.92 10.21 1.31
CA TYR A 83 -14.58 8.90 1.24
C TYR A 83 -13.60 7.72 1.23
N PHE A 84 -12.41 7.89 0.66
CA PHE A 84 -11.37 6.86 0.66
C PHE A 84 -10.82 6.62 2.06
N PHE A 85 -10.48 7.69 2.79
CA PHE A 85 -10.00 7.58 4.17
C PHE A 85 -11.07 7.01 5.10
N ALA A 86 -12.33 7.45 4.97
CA ALA A 86 -13.43 6.88 5.75
C ALA A 86 -13.62 5.37 5.52
N LYS A 87 -13.39 4.88 4.29
CA LYS A 87 -13.44 3.44 3.98
C LYS A 87 -12.26 2.67 4.59
N ILE A 88 -11.07 3.28 4.65
CA ILE A 88 -9.88 2.71 5.28
C ILE A 88 -10.07 2.60 6.79
N GLU A 89 -10.53 3.66 7.44
CA GLU A 89 -10.70 3.73 8.91
C GLU A 89 -11.72 2.74 9.46
N ARG A 90 -12.71 2.35 8.64
CA ARG A 90 -13.68 1.29 8.99
C ARG A 90 -13.05 -0.11 9.09
N ARG A 91 -11.80 -0.30 8.66
CA ARG A 91 -11.11 -1.59 8.71
C ARG A 91 -10.22 -1.66 9.94
N SER A 92 -10.76 -2.21 11.03
CA SER A 92 -10.08 -2.37 12.33
C SER A 92 -8.83 -3.27 12.30
N TYR A 93 -8.63 -4.05 11.24
CA TYR A 93 -7.47 -4.92 11.05
C TYR A 93 -6.31 -4.26 10.30
N LEU A 94 -6.45 -3.00 9.85
CA LEU A 94 -5.39 -2.27 9.16
C LEU A 94 -4.54 -1.46 10.13
N SER A 95 -3.23 -1.52 9.96
CA SER A 95 -2.26 -0.62 10.61
C SER A 95 -1.32 -0.05 9.56
N PHE A 96 -0.79 1.15 9.82
CA PHE A 96 0.10 1.85 8.89
C PHE A 96 1.43 2.15 9.56
N GLU A 97 2.51 1.88 8.83
CA GLU A 97 3.87 2.24 9.23
C GLU A 97 4.58 2.96 8.09
N LYS A 98 5.56 3.78 8.46
CA LYS A 98 6.43 4.45 7.50
C LYS A 98 7.55 3.51 7.11
N ALA A 99 7.83 3.41 5.81
CA ALA A 99 8.98 2.66 5.33
C ALA A 99 10.29 3.29 5.83
N GLU A 100 11.24 2.44 6.22
CA GLU A 100 12.62 2.87 6.45
C GLU A 100 13.26 3.36 5.14
N HIS A 101 14.36 4.12 5.27
CA HIS A 101 15.12 4.58 4.11
C HIS A 101 15.54 3.37 3.25
N MET A 102 15.15 3.36 1.97
CA MET A 102 15.33 2.24 1.02
C MET A 102 14.53 0.95 1.32
N GLY A 103 13.70 0.89 2.37
CA GLY A 103 12.88 -0.28 2.69
C GLY A 103 11.82 -0.64 1.63
N ASN A 104 11.51 0.31 0.73
CA ASN A 104 10.46 0.22 -0.28
C ASN A 104 11.01 0.23 -1.72
N GLU A 105 12.30 -0.10 -1.94
CA GLU A 105 12.89 -0.09 -3.28
C GLU A 105 12.27 -1.13 -4.22
N MET A 106 12.00 -2.33 -3.70
CA MET A 106 11.40 -3.41 -4.49
C MET A 106 9.99 -3.05 -4.98
N THR A 107 9.17 -2.47 -4.11
CA THR A 107 7.83 -1.96 -4.46
C THR A 107 7.88 -0.77 -5.39
N PHE A 108 8.86 0.12 -5.25
CA PHE A 108 9.10 1.20 -6.20
C PHE A 108 9.44 0.65 -7.60
N ALA A 109 10.34 -0.32 -7.69
CA ALA A 109 10.67 -0.99 -8.95
C ALA A 109 9.44 -1.70 -9.56
N LEU A 110 8.61 -2.34 -8.74
CA LEU A 110 7.35 -2.95 -9.18
C LEU A 110 6.33 -1.91 -9.67
N ALA A 111 6.25 -0.74 -9.03
CA ALA A 111 5.39 0.35 -9.48
C ALA A 111 5.84 0.87 -10.85
N ILE A 112 7.16 1.08 -11.05
CA ILE A 112 7.74 1.45 -12.35
C ILE A 112 7.45 0.38 -13.41
N ALA A 113 7.60 -0.89 -13.07
CA ALA A 113 7.29 -1.99 -13.98
C ALA A 113 5.81 -1.96 -14.41
N GLY A 114 4.90 -1.67 -13.48
CA GLY A 114 3.46 -1.59 -13.76
C GLY A 114 3.08 -0.44 -14.70
N VAL A 115 3.79 0.69 -14.62
CA VAL A 115 3.62 1.80 -15.57
C VAL A 115 4.17 1.46 -16.95
N LYS A 116 5.34 0.82 -17.01
CA LYS A 116 6.06 0.54 -18.27
C LYS A 116 5.53 -0.68 -19.02
N ARG A 117 4.87 -1.62 -18.35
CA ARG A 117 4.42 -2.89 -18.92
C ARG A 117 2.91 -3.03 -18.78
N LEU A 118 2.17 -2.36 -19.66
CA LEU A 118 0.70 -2.43 -19.73
C LEU A 118 0.17 -3.85 -19.98
N ASP A 119 1.03 -4.74 -20.52
CA ASP A 119 0.73 -6.14 -20.86
C ASP A 119 1.17 -7.15 -19.78
N MET A 120 1.78 -6.70 -18.67
CA MET A 120 2.01 -7.60 -17.54
C MET A 120 0.67 -7.94 -16.88
N PHE A 121 0.55 -9.20 -16.45
CA PHE A 121 -0.62 -9.82 -15.82
C PHE A 121 -1.48 -8.77 -15.09
N LYS A 122 -2.60 -8.37 -15.71
CA LYS A 122 -3.63 -7.60 -15.01
C LYS A 122 -4.18 -8.53 -13.94
N ALA A 123 -3.67 -8.41 -12.72
CA ALA A 123 -4.40 -8.93 -11.59
C ALA A 123 -5.70 -8.13 -11.54
N TRP A 124 -6.79 -8.76 -11.98
CA TRP A 124 -8.13 -8.22 -11.81
C TRP A 124 -8.44 -8.33 -10.32
N TRP A 125 -8.67 -7.19 -9.67
CA TRP A 125 -9.09 -7.10 -8.26
C TRP A 125 -10.33 -6.22 -8.11
#